data_AF-A0A3S9VF79-F1
#
_entry.id   AF-A0A3S9VF79-F1
#
_cell.length_a   1.000
_cell.length_b   1.000
_cell.length_c   1.000
_cell.angle_alpha   90.00
_cell.angle_beta   90.00
_cell.angle_gamma   90.00
#
_symmetry.space_group_name_H-M   'P 1'
#
loop_
_entity.id
_entity.type
_entity.pdbx_description
1 polymer ?
#
loop_
_entity_poly.entity_id
_entity_poly.type
_entity_poly.pdbx_seq_one_letter_code
_entity_poly.pdbx_strand_id
1 'polypeptide(L)'
;MASIALEFLLCVLAFWFGYSANQGGTCLVVAAHEIQKRRPPRMFVGFLAASAAAGLISIPLVWSGALGATLTPSTSINWLLLVGAIAFGLGALINDTCLLGSLARLGDGEIRLIALPLGLAFGIWAADQTRFGYEASWPSLTATPTLLGLATLAGLLLVLMLSIVFVCIKRVARKRPAWPFAASMIGLGVTGGLLYALSPAWTFADLIQRGLPLRMSPSGEVTLVTVISSVAGALTASFRQGNLRLQLLT
;
A
#
# COMPACT_ATOMS: atom_id res chain seq x y z
N MET A 1 -9.16 -27.47 1.12
CA MET A 1 -9.89 -26.72 2.18
C MET A 1 -9.07 -25.57 2.75
N ALA A 2 -7.79 -25.77 3.13
CA ALA A 2 -6.93 -24.69 3.60
C ALA A 2 -6.69 -23.57 2.55
N SER A 3 -6.64 -23.92 1.26
CA SER A 3 -6.50 -22.96 0.15
C SER A 3 -7.69 -21.98 0.04
N ILE A 4 -8.93 -22.50 0.05
CA ILE A 4 -10.15 -21.69 -0.07
C ILE A 4 -10.31 -20.75 1.14
N ALA A 5 -10.00 -21.24 2.36
CA ALA A 5 -10.06 -20.41 3.56
C ALA A 5 -9.03 -19.26 3.54
N LEU A 6 -7.82 -19.53 3.01
CA LEU A 6 -6.77 -18.52 2.83
C LEU A 6 -7.18 -17.49 1.76
N GLU A 7 -7.70 -17.93 0.62
CA GLU A 7 -8.20 -17.04 -0.44
C GLU A 7 -9.33 -16.14 0.06
N PHE A 8 -10.28 -16.68 0.80
CA PHE A 8 -11.36 -15.90 1.41
C PHE A 8 -10.80 -14.87 2.41
N LEU A 9 -9.83 -15.26 3.24
CA LEU A 9 -9.15 -14.33 4.15
C LEU A 9 -8.42 -13.21 3.38
N LEU A 10 -7.71 -13.53 2.29
CA LEU A 10 -7.06 -12.53 1.45
C LEU A 10 -8.07 -11.56 0.83
N CYS A 11 -9.24 -12.04 0.41
CA CYS A 11 -10.31 -11.18 -0.09
C CYS A 11 -10.80 -10.23 1.00
N VAL A 12 -11.11 -10.74 2.20
CA VAL A 12 -11.57 -9.90 3.32
C VAL A 12 -10.51 -8.85 3.68
N LEU A 13 -9.23 -9.22 3.68
CA LEU A 13 -8.13 -8.30 3.93
C LEU A 13 -7.99 -7.23 2.84
N ALA A 14 -8.06 -7.63 1.58
CA ALA A 14 -7.99 -6.70 0.45
C ALA A 14 -9.17 -5.73 0.44
N PHE A 15 -10.38 -6.20 0.76
CA PHE A 15 -11.55 -5.36 0.96
C PHE A 15 -11.32 -4.30 2.03
N TRP A 16 -10.87 -4.71 3.22
CA TRP A 16 -10.61 -3.77 4.31
C TRP A 16 -9.44 -2.82 4.01
N PHE A 17 -8.44 -3.27 3.26
CA PHE A 17 -7.35 -2.44 2.77
C PHE A 17 -7.87 -1.30 1.88
N GLY A 18 -8.66 -1.63 0.85
CA GLY A 18 -9.25 -0.64 -0.05
C GLY A 18 -10.24 0.30 0.66
N TYR A 19 -11.03 -0.24 1.59
CA TYR A 19 -11.93 0.55 2.43
C TYR A 19 -11.17 1.58 3.27
N SER A 20 -10.09 1.15 3.94
CA SER A 20 -9.25 2.00 4.77
C SER A 20 -8.49 3.04 3.95
N ALA A 21 -8.02 2.67 2.75
CA ALA A 21 -7.32 3.56 1.84
C ALA A 21 -8.19 4.73 1.38
N ASN A 22 -9.46 4.45 1.04
CA ASN A 22 -10.41 5.49 0.67
C ASN A 22 -10.86 6.33 1.88
N GLN A 23 -11.17 5.70 3.00
CA GLN A 23 -11.58 6.41 4.22
C GLN A 23 -10.49 7.34 4.78
N GLY A 24 -9.22 6.96 4.64
CA GLY A 24 -8.08 7.75 5.07
C GLY A 24 -7.67 8.87 4.12
N GLY A 25 -8.22 8.92 2.89
CA GLY A 25 -7.81 9.88 1.86
C GLY A 25 -6.32 9.81 1.54
N THR A 26 -5.76 8.60 1.47
CA THR A 26 -4.31 8.34 1.49
C THR A 26 -3.58 8.81 0.23
N CYS A 27 -2.95 9.99 0.28
CA CYS A 27 -2.13 10.50 -0.82
C CYS A 27 -0.74 10.93 -0.37
N LEU A 28 0.29 10.25 -0.88
CA LEU A 28 1.69 10.56 -0.55
C LEU A 28 2.11 11.94 -1.06
N VAL A 29 1.54 12.40 -2.19
CA VAL A 29 1.77 13.74 -2.75
C VAL A 29 1.30 14.83 -1.79
N VAL A 30 0.15 14.63 -1.16
CA VAL A 30 -0.36 15.56 -0.13
C VAL A 30 0.55 15.56 1.10
N ALA A 31 1.07 14.40 1.50
CA ALA A 31 2.06 14.30 2.58
C ALA A 31 3.32 15.13 2.28
N ALA A 32 3.86 15.04 1.07
CA ALA A 32 5.02 15.84 0.64
C ALA A 32 4.70 17.34 0.65
N HIS A 33 3.51 17.73 0.18
CA HIS A 33 3.06 19.11 0.18
C HIS A 33 2.88 19.70 1.59
N GLU A 34 2.38 18.89 2.54
CA GLU A 34 2.27 19.32 3.94
C GLU A 34 3.64 19.67 4.53
N ILE A 35 4.65 18.84 4.26
CA ILE A 35 6.03 19.06 4.71
C ILE A 35 6.60 20.32 4.05
N GLN A 36 6.46 20.45 2.73
CA GLN A 36 6.99 21.59 1.98
C GLN A 36 6.37 22.92 2.43
N LYS A 37 5.06 22.95 2.67
CA LYS A 37 4.34 24.15 3.12
C LYS A 37 4.40 24.39 4.63
N ARG A 38 5.24 23.65 5.37
CA ARG A 38 5.35 23.68 6.84
C ARG A 38 4.00 23.57 7.56
N ARG A 39 3.06 22.85 6.94
CA ARG A 39 1.76 22.51 7.53
C ARG A 39 1.96 21.33 8.50
N PRO A 40 1.02 21.11 9.45
CA PRO A 40 1.13 19.95 10.33
C PRO A 40 1.19 18.65 9.50
N PRO A 41 2.25 17.82 9.62
CA PRO A 41 2.52 16.69 8.72
C PRO A 41 1.66 15.47 9.08
N ARG A 42 0.34 15.62 9.04
CA ARG A 42 -0.62 14.62 9.50
C ARG A 42 -0.62 13.39 8.60
N MET A 43 -0.58 13.58 7.28
CA MET A 43 -0.51 12.49 6.31
C MET A 43 0.78 11.71 6.45
N PHE A 44 1.91 12.40 6.60
CA PHE A 44 3.21 11.77 6.75
C PHE A 44 3.29 10.92 8.03
N VAL A 45 2.83 11.46 9.17
CA VAL A 45 2.75 10.71 10.43
C VAL A 45 1.78 9.52 10.32
N GLY A 46 0.68 9.66 9.58
CA GLY A 46 -0.23 8.56 9.26
C GLY A 46 0.46 7.43 8.49
N PHE A 47 1.24 7.76 7.46
CA PHE A 47 2.02 6.77 6.69
C PHE A 47 3.12 6.10 7.53
N LEU A 48 3.76 6.83 8.44
CA LEU A 48 4.71 6.25 9.39
C LEU A 48 4.00 5.24 10.31
N ALA A 49 2.83 5.60 10.85
CA ALA A 49 2.03 4.68 11.66
C ALA A 49 1.58 3.44 10.87
N ALA A 50 1.13 3.61 9.63
CA ALA A 50 0.74 2.51 8.76
C ALA A 50 1.92 1.58 8.45
N SER A 51 3.08 2.14 8.10
CA SER A 51 4.30 1.37 7.81
C SER A 51 4.80 0.63 9.06
N ALA A 52 4.76 1.29 10.22
CA ALA A 52 5.12 0.68 11.50
C ALA A 52 4.18 -0.47 11.88
N ALA A 53 2.86 -0.28 11.72
CA ALA A 53 1.87 -1.32 11.96
C ALA A 53 2.05 -2.51 11.00
N ALA A 54 2.32 -2.24 9.71
CA ALA A 54 2.60 -3.28 8.73
C ALA A 54 3.83 -4.12 9.10
N GLY A 55 4.92 -3.47 9.50
CA GLY A 55 6.14 -4.14 9.97
C GLY A 55 5.93 -4.96 11.25
N LEU A 56 5.19 -4.40 12.21
CA LEU A 56 4.90 -5.06 13.50
C LEU A 56 4.03 -6.32 13.35
N ILE A 57 3.27 -6.45 12.25
CA ILE A 57 2.44 -7.63 11.98
C ILE A 57 3.15 -8.61 11.06
N SER A 58 3.75 -8.13 9.97
CA SER A 58 4.41 -9.00 8.99
C SER A 58 5.63 -9.72 9.56
N ILE A 59 6.46 -9.03 10.35
CA ILE A 59 7.72 -9.61 10.87
C ILE A 59 7.46 -10.76 11.85
N PRO A 60 6.63 -10.61 12.91
CA PRO A 60 6.37 -11.72 13.83
C PRO A 60 5.61 -12.86 13.17
N LEU A 61 4.74 -12.56 12.20
CA LEU A 61 4.03 -13.59 11.45
C LEU A 61 4.98 -14.49 10.68
N VAL A 62 5.98 -13.92 9.99
CA VAL A 62 6.98 -14.73 9.30
C VAL A 62 7.86 -15.50 10.29
N TRP A 63 8.25 -14.90 11.42
CA TRP A 63 9.02 -15.61 12.45
C TRP A 63 8.27 -16.80 13.05
N SER A 64 6.94 -16.70 13.17
CA SER A 64 6.11 -17.79 13.66
C SER A 64 5.99 -18.97 12.69
N GLY A 65 6.40 -18.79 11.42
CA GLY A 65 6.22 -19.80 10.36
C GLY A 65 4.76 -20.08 10.01
N ALA A 66 3.81 -19.28 10.53
CA ALA A 66 2.40 -19.48 10.31
C ALA A 66 2.01 -19.19 8.85
N LEU A 67 1.09 -20.00 8.31
CA LEU A 67 0.42 -19.76 7.02
C LEU A 67 1.34 -19.67 5.79
N GLY A 68 2.59 -20.16 5.87
CA GLY A 68 3.54 -20.06 4.76
C GLY A 68 3.97 -18.62 4.45
N ALA A 69 3.90 -17.73 5.44
CA ALA A 69 4.23 -16.32 5.28
C ALA A 69 5.70 -16.13 4.86
N THR A 70 5.93 -15.30 3.86
CA THR A 70 7.29 -15.00 3.36
C THR A 70 7.48 -13.49 3.25
N LEU A 71 8.69 -13.01 3.60
CA LEU A 71 9.09 -11.64 3.28
C LEU A 71 9.74 -11.63 1.90
N THR A 72 9.36 -10.67 1.06
CA THR A 72 10.06 -10.44 -0.20
C THR A 72 11.52 -10.07 0.11
N PRO A 73 12.50 -10.64 -0.61
CA PRO A 73 13.91 -10.31 -0.41
C PRO A 73 14.19 -8.83 -0.62
N SER A 74 15.18 -8.31 0.11
CA SER A 74 15.56 -6.90 0.04
C SER A 74 16.30 -6.62 -1.26
N THR A 75 15.88 -5.59 -1.98
CA THR A 75 16.50 -5.17 -3.24
C THR A 75 17.66 -4.20 -2.96
N SER A 76 18.77 -4.36 -3.67
CA SER A 76 19.90 -3.42 -3.59
C SER A 76 19.49 -2.02 -4.06
N ILE A 77 20.04 -0.98 -3.43
CA ILE A 77 19.84 0.40 -3.87
C ILE A 77 20.75 0.62 -5.07
N ASN A 78 20.17 0.58 -6.27
CA ASN A 78 20.90 0.83 -7.51
C ASN A 78 20.46 2.16 -8.14
N TRP A 79 21.30 2.75 -8.99
CA TRP A 79 21.00 4.01 -9.69
C TRP A 79 19.69 3.92 -10.47
N LEU A 80 19.41 2.75 -11.03
CA LEU A 80 18.19 2.44 -11.76
C LEU A 80 16.92 2.52 -10.91
N LEU A 81 17.00 2.04 -9.66
CA LEU A 81 15.91 2.17 -8.69
C LEU A 81 15.67 3.63 -8.36
N LEU A 82 16.74 4.43 -8.22
CA LEU A 82 16.63 5.86 -7.94
C LEU A 82 15.97 6.61 -9.09
N VAL A 83 16.41 6.38 -10.33
CA VAL A 83 15.81 6.99 -11.53
C VAL A 83 14.34 6.58 -11.67
N GLY A 84 14.02 5.29 -11.47
CA GLY A 84 12.65 4.78 -11.48
C GLY A 84 11.77 5.41 -10.40
N ALA A 85 12.28 5.55 -9.17
CA ALA A 85 11.57 6.18 -8.07
C ALA A 85 11.31 7.68 -8.31
N ILE A 86 12.28 8.41 -8.88
CA ILE A 86 12.13 9.82 -9.26
C ILE A 86 11.07 9.95 -10.37
N ALA A 87 11.15 9.13 -11.42
CA ALA A 87 10.18 9.13 -12.51
C ALA A 87 8.77 8.79 -12.01
N PHE A 88 8.63 7.79 -11.12
CA PHE A 88 7.36 7.43 -10.50
C PHE A 88 6.79 8.57 -9.64
N GLY A 89 7.64 9.25 -8.87
CA GLY A 89 7.26 10.43 -8.08
C GLY A 89 6.81 11.60 -8.94
N LEU A 90 7.51 11.88 -10.04
CA LEU A 90 7.13 12.89 -11.05
C LEU A 90 5.79 12.53 -11.69
N GLY A 91 5.58 11.27 -12.06
CA GLY A 91 4.30 10.79 -12.60
C GLY A 91 3.15 10.97 -11.61
N ALA A 92 3.38 10.69 -10.32
CA ALA A 92 2.39 10.92 -9.27
C ALA A 92 2.07 12.41 -9.07
N LEU A 93 3.06 13.29 -9.24
CA LEU A 93 2.87 14.74 -9.18
C LEU A 93 2.05 15.24 -10.39
N ILE A 94 2.35 14.77 -11.60
CA ILE A 94 1.63 15.16 -12.82
C ILE A 94 0.17 14.69 -12.78
N ASN A 95 -0.08 13.48 -12.24
CA ASN A 95 -1.44 12.95 -12.09
C ASN A 95 -2.18 13.48 -10.84
N ASP A 96 -1.54 14.31 -10.01
CA ASP A 96 -2.06 14.79 -8.72
C ASP A 96 -2.54 13.66 -7.77
N THR A 97 -2.05 12.44 -7.97
CA THR A 97 -2.47 11.26 -7.19
C THR A 97 -1.36 10.23 -7.08
N CYS A 98 -1.26 9.58 -5.92
CA CYS A 98 -0.39 8.41 -5.76
C CYS A 98 -1.13 7.12 -6.09
N LEU A 99 -0.45 5.97 -6.09
CA LEU A 99 -1.08 4.67 -6.39
C LEU A 99 -2.28 4.36 -5.46
N LEU A 100 -2.14 4.62 -4.16
CA LEU A 100 -3.21 4.42 -3.16
C LEU A 100 -4.34 5.43 -3.33
N GLY A 101 -4.00 6.70 -3.56
CA GLY A 101 -4.98 7.75 -3.86
C GLY A 101 -5.71 7.48 -5.17
N SER A 102 -5.07 6.80 -6.11
CA SER A 102 -5.69 6.41 -7.36
C SER A 102 -6.73 5.31 -7.16
N LEU A 103 -6.42 4.32 -6.32
CA LEU A 103 -7.39 3.30 -5.93
C LEU A 103 -8.60 3.91 -5.21
N ALA A 104 -8.38 4.90 -4.33
CA ALA A 104 -9.45 5.63 -3.67
C ALA A 104 -10.35 6.41 -4.66
N ARG A 105 -9.75 7.21 -5.57
CA ARG A 105 -10.48 8.00 -6.58
C ARG A 105 -11.19 7.14 -7.64
N LEU A 106 -10.61 5.98 -7.97
CA LEU A 106 -11.28 4.99 -8.81
C LEU A 106 -12.55 4.48 -8.13
N GLY A 107 -12.50 4.27 -6.81
CA GLY A 107 -13.67 3.95 -5.98
C GLY A 107 -14.70 5.08 -5.86
N ASP A 108 -14.32 6.32 -6.11
CA ASP A 108 -15.25 7.46 -6.14
C ASP A 108 -15.95 7.63 -7.52
N GLY A 109 -15.52 6.89 -8.54
CA GLY A 109 -16.13 6.89 -9.88
C GLY A 109 -15.43 7.79 -10.90
N GLU A 110 -14.18 8.18 -10.66
CA GLU A 110 -13.45 9.08 -11.56
C GLU A 110 -12.81 8.36 -12.74
N ILE A 111 -13.38 8.55 -13.94
CA ILE A 111 -13.01 7.81 -15.17
C ILE A 111 -11.63 8.22 -15.72
N ARG A 112 -11.14 9.41 -15.36
CA ARG A 112 -9.78 9.89 -15.72
C ARG A 112 -8.68 8.92 -15.31
N LEU A 113 -8.93 8.04 -14.33
CA LEU A 113 -7.95 7.08 -13.85
C LEU A 113 -7.81 5.81 -14.68
N ILE A 114 -8.57 5.62 -15.77
CA ILE A 114 -8.34 4.52 -16.72
C ILE A 114 -6.99 4.67 -17.44
N ALA A 115 -6.47 5.89 -17.58
CA ALA A 115 -5.14 6.12 -18.13
C ALA A 115 -4.01 5.58 -17.23
N LEU A 116 -4.26 5.44 -15.91
CA LEU A 116 -3.28 4.99 -14.93
C LEU A 116 -2.84 3.52 -15.14
N PRO A 117 -3.75 2.51 -15.27
CA PRO A 117 -3.34 1.15 -15.61
C PRO A 117 -2.64 1.07 -16.96
N LEU A 118 -3.07 1.85 -17.95
CA LEU A 118 -2.44 1.87 -19.27
C LEU A 118 -1.00 2.41 -19.22
N GLY A 119 -0.80 3.53 -18.53
CA GLY A 119 0.53 4.10 -18.32
C GLY A 119 1.44 3.18 -17.50
N LEU A 120 0.91 2.53 -16.47
CA LEU A 120 1.66 1.56 -15.68
C LEU A 120 2.03 0.32 -16.51
N ALA A 121 1.09 -0.20 -17.30
CA ALA A 121 1.34 -1.34 -18.19
C ALA A 121 2.42 -1.01 -19.23
N PHE A 122 2.34 0.17 -19.84
CA PHE A 122 3.35 0.63 -20.80
C PHE A 122 4.72 0.82 -20.14
N GLY A 123 4.77 1.40 -18.95
CA GLY A 123 6.02 1.59 -18.19
C GLY A 123 6.68 0.26 -17.80
N ILE A 124 5.88 -0.70 -17.31
CA ILE A 124 6.36 -2.05 -16.98
C ILE A 124 6.87 -2.76 -18.24
N TRP A 125 6.13 -2.67 -19.35
CA TRP A 125 6.54 -3.26 -20.62
C TRP A 125 7.86 -2.66 -21.14
N ALA A 126 7.99 -1.33 -21.11
CA ALA A 126 9.20 -0.63 -21.54
C ALA A 126 10.41 -0.97 -20.66
N ALA A 127 10.21 -1.09 -19.34
CA ALA A 127 11.25 -1.49 -18.39
C ALA A 127 11.70 -2.95 -18.57
N ASP A 128 10.77 -3.84 -18.93
CA ASP A 128 11.05 -5.25 -19.17
C ASP A 128 11.86 -5.44 -20.48
N GLN A 129 11.48 -4.74 -21.54
CA GLN A 129 12.17 -4.80 -22.85
C GLN A 129 13.63 -4.32 -22.80
N THR A 130 13.92 -3.38 -21.90
CA THR A 130 15.27 -2.82 -21.71
C THR A 130 16.16 -3.69 -20.83
N ARG A 131 15.67 -4.84 -20.33
CA ARG A 131 16.36 -5.71 -19.36
C ARG A 131 16.95 -4.90 -18.20
N PHE A 132 16.21 -3.94 -17.69
CA PHE A 132 16.52 -3.27 -16.43
C PHE A 132 16.32 -4.27 -15.28
N GLY A 133 17.21 -5.27 -15.22
CA GLY A 133 17.01 -6.54 -14.53
C GLY A 133 17.96 -6.72 -13.36
N TYR A 134 17.40 -6.51 -12.17
CA TYR A 134 17.54 -7.39 -11.01
C TYR A 134 18.97 -7.80 -10.59
N GLU A 135 19.70 -6.86 -9.99
CA GLU A 135 20.95 -7.20 -9.31
C GLU A 135 20.80 -7.18 -7.78
N ALA A 136 21.20 -8.31 -7.19
CA ALA A 136 21.38 -8.61 -5.77
C ALA A 136 20.12 -8.54 -4.88
N SER A 137 19.45 -9.70 -4.74
CA SER A 137 18.55 -10.01 -3.64
C SER A 137 19.38 -10.36 -2.40
N TRP A 138 19.53 -9.40 -1.47
CA TRP A 138 20.10 -9.71 -0.17
C TRP A 138 19.03 -10.38 0.70
N PRO A 139 19.38 -11.38 1.53
CA PRO A 139 18.45 -11.90 2.52
C PRO A 139 18.05 -10.75 3.44
N SER A 140 16.74 -10.55 3.61
CA SER A 140 16.21 -9.47 4.44
C SER A 140 16.78 -9.61 5.86
N LEU A 141 17.43 -8.56 6.38
CA LEU A 141 18.05 -8.54 7.72
C LEU A 141 17.04 -8.85 8.85
N THR A 142 15.75 -8.69 8.58
CA THR A 142 14.62 -8.97 9.46
C THR A 142 14.03 -10.37 9.30
N ALA A 143 14.52 -11.19 8.35
CA ALA A 143 13.98 -12.52 8.07
C ALA A 143 14.31 -13.54 9.18
N THR A 144 15.40 -13.33 9.92
CA THR A 144 15.80 -14.19 11.04
C THR A 144 15.61 -13.48 12.38
N PRO A 145 15.11 -14.18 13.42
CA PRO A 145 14.97 -13.63 14.76
C PRO A 145 16.36 -13.43 15.41
N THR A 146 16.98 -12.30 15.09
CA THR A 146 18.25 -11.85 15.68
C THR A 146 18.00 -10.70 16.65
N LEU A 147 18.98 -10.34 17.48
CA LEU A 147 18.92 -9.16 18.36
C LEU A 147 18.60 -7.88 17.56
N LEU A 148 19.11 -7.79 16.32
CA LEU A 148 18.83 -6.70 15.39
C LEU A 148 17.35 -6.71 14.96
N GLY A 149 16.78 -7.87 14.65
CA GLY A 149 15.36 -8.02 14.36
C GLY A 149 14.46 -7.56 15.52
N LEU A 150 14.78 -7.96 16.76
CA LEU A 150 14.05 -7.50 17.94
C LEU A 150 14.17 -5.99 18.16
N ALA A 151 15.36 -5.42 17.95
CA ALA A 151 15.57 -3.97 18.00
C ALA A 151 14.74 -3.24 16.93
N THR A 152 14.62 -3.80 15.71
CA THR A 152 13.75 -3.21 14.68
C THR A 152 12.27 -3.25 15.08
N LEU A 153 11.79 -4.34 15.67
CA LEU A 153 10.41 -4.42 16.18
C LEU A 153 10.15 -3.39 17.30
N ALA A 154 11.09 -3.25 18.23
CA ALA A 154 11.01 -2.24 19.29
C ALA A 154 11.00 -0.82 18.70
N GLY A 155 11.82 -0.56 17.68
CA GLY A 155 11.83 0.71 16.94
C GLY A 155 10.51 0.98 16.22
N LEU A 156 9.93 -0.01 15.54
CA LEU A 156 8.62 0.11 14.88
C LEU A 156 7.52 0.37 15.90
N LEU A 157 7.53 -0.33 17.05
CA LEU A 157 6.58 -0.11 18.13
C LEU A 157 6.71 1.32 18.68
N LEU A 158 7.93 1.80 18.89
CA LEU A 158 8.18 3.17 19.36
C LEU A 158 7.65 4.20 18.34
N VAL A 159 7.92 4.01 17.05
CA VAL A 159 7.41 4.90 15.99
C VAL A 159 5.89 4.90 15.94
N LEU A 160 5.25 3.73 16.07
CA LEU A 160 3.79 3.62 16.13
C LEU A 160 3.23 4.38 17.34
N MET A 161 3.81 4.18 18.53
CA MET A 161 3.40 4.86 19.76
C MET A 161 3.57 6.37 19.64
N LEU A 162 4.72 6.85 19.16
CA LEU A 162 4.97 8.28 18.95
C LEU A 162 3.99 8.88 17.93
N SER A 163 3.68 8.15 16.87
CA SER A 163 2.72 8.60 15.84
C SER A 163 1.30 8.70 16.41
N ILE A 164 0.85 7.73 17.21
CA ILE A 164 -0.44 7.75 17.89
C ILE A 164 -0.49 8.91 18.89
N VAL A 165 0.54 9.08 19.71
CA VAL A 165 0.65 10.18 20.68
C VAL A 165 0.60 11.53 19.98
N PHE A 166 1.32 11.71 18.87
CA PHE A 166 1.29 12.96 18.09
C PHE A 166 -0.12 13.29 17.57
N VAL A 167 -0.83 12.29 17.03
CA VAL A 167 -2.21 12.47 16.55
C VAL A 167 -3.16 12.78 17.71
N CYS A 168 -3.00 12.11 18.85
CA CYS A 168 -3.80 12.32 20.07
C CYS A 168 -3.54 13.67 20.76
N ILE A 169 -2.31 14.16 20.81
CA ILE A 169 -2.00 15.49 21.39
C ILE A 169 -2.60 16.59 20.49
N LYS A 170 -2.45 16.47 19.17
CA LYS A 170 -3.06 17.41 18.20
C LYS A 170 -4.59 17.29 18.14
N ARG A 171 -5.20 16.25 18.72
CA ARG A 171 -6.66 16.06 18.89
C ARG A 171 -7.23 16.96 19.97
N VAL A 172 -6.56 17.07 21.12
CA VAL A 172 -6.99 17.98 22.21
C VAL A 172 -7.04 19.43 21.71
N ALA A 173 -6.15 19.79 20.78
CA ALA A 173 -6.10 21.11 20.17
C ALA A 173 -7.16 21.39 19.07
N ARG A 174 -7.91 20.39 18.54
CA ARG A 174 -8.91 20.62 17.47
C ARG A 174 -10.19 19.79 17.64
N LYS A 175 -11.35 20.46 17.60
CA LYS A 175 -12.72 19.89 17.71
C LYS A 175 -13.20 19.00 16.54
N ARG A 176 -12.34 18.48 15.66
CA ARG A 176 -12.75 17.58 14.56
C ARG A 176 -12.40 16.12 14.85
N PRO A 177 -13.24 15.14 14.45
CA PRO A 177 -12.98 13.74 14.70
C PRO A 177 -11.78 13.25 13.87
N ALA A 178 -10.59 13.20 14.50
CA ALA A 178 -9.36 12.65 13.93
C ALA A 178 -9.22 11.12 14.11
N TRP A 179 -10.10 10.52 14.92
CA TRP A 179 -10.19 9.07 15.15
C TRP A 179 -10.40 8.24 13.87
N PRO A 180 -11.26 8.63 12.90
CA PRO A 180 -11.37 7.90 11.64
C PRO A 180 -10.03 7.83 10.89
N PHE A 181 -9.27 8.92 10.83
CA PHE A 181 -8.00 8.95 10.10
C PHE A 181 -6.95 8.00 10.70
N ALA A 182 -6.72 8.06 12.02
CA ALA A 182 -5.74 7.18 12.67
C ALA A 182 -6.13 5.70 12.58
N ALA A 183 -7.42 5.40 12.78
CA ALA A 183 -7.95 4.05 12.64
C ALA A 183 -7.82 3.53 11.20
N SER A 184 -8.08 4.36 10.19
CA SER A 184 -7.88 4.00 8.78
C SER A 184 -6.41 3.77 8.46
N MET A 185 -5.47 4.56 8.98
CA MET A 185 -4.03 4.35 8.75
C MET A 185 -3.52 3.07 9.40
N ILE A 186 -3.93 2.77 10.63
CA ILE A 186 -3.60 1.53 11.31
C ILE A 186 -4.24 0.35 10.58
N GLY A 187 -5.52 0.44 10.22
CA GLY A 187 -6.23 -0.57 9.44
C GLY A 187 -5.55 -0.85 8.10
N LEU A 188 -5.13 0.19 7.38
CA LEU A 188 -4.35 0.09 6.15
C LEU A 188 -3.02 -0.62 6.38
N GLY A 189 -2.29 -0.25 7.43
CA GLY A 189 -1.02 -0.89 7.79
C GLY A 189 -1.17 -2.37 8.15
N VAL A 190 -2.17 -2.70 8.98
CA VAL A 190 -2.47 -4.08 9.42
C VAL A 190 -2.87 -4.96 8.25
N THR A 191 -3.85 -4.52 7.45
CA THR A 191 -4.35 -5.28 6.31
C THR A 191 -3.30 -5.41 5.21
N GLY A 192 -2.59 -4.32 4.90
CA GLY A 192 -1.51 -4.31 3.92
C GLY A 192 -0.31 -5.15 4.35
N GLY A 193 0.09 -5.09 5.63
CA GLY A 193 1.18 -5.92 6.17
C GLY A 193 0.84 -7.41 6.17
N LEU A 194 -0.41 -7.76 6.47
CA LEU A 194 -0.87 -9.14 6.45
C LEU A 194 -0.97 -9.68 5.02
N LEU A 195 -1.49 -8.88 4.08
CA LEU A 195 -1.48 -9.20 2.65
C LEU A 195 -0.06 -9.38 2.12
N TYR A 196 0.85 -8.47 2.47
CA TYR A 196 2.26 -8.53 2.06
C TYR A 196 2.95 -9.82 2.53
N ALA A 197 2.67 -10.26 3.76
CA ALA A 197 3.26 -11.48 4.31
C ALA A 197 2.64 -12.77 3.71
N LEU A 198 1.33 -12.78 3.43
CA LEU A 198 0.60 -13.97 2.98
C LEU A 198 0.61 -14.17 1.46
N SER A 199 0.59 -13.10 0.68
CA SER A 199 0.62 -13.15 -0.78
C SER A 199 1.40 -11.95 -1.30
N PRO A 200 2.70 -12.09 -1.61
CA PRO A 200 3.57 -10.97 -2.01
C PRO A 200 3.08 -10.16 -3.22
N ALA A 201 2.13 -10.69 -3.98
CA ALA A 201 1.64 -10.11 -5.22
C ALA A 201 0.13 -9.91 -5.21
N TRP A 202 -0.28 -9.01 -4.33
CA TRP A 202 -1.65 -8.58 -4.10
C TRP A 202 -1.93 -7.20 -4.68
N THR A 203 -0.90 -6.49 -5.17
CA THR A 203 -1.04 -5.09 -5.58
C THR A 203 -1.57 -4.96 -7.01
N PHE A 204 -2.17 -3.80 -7.30
CA PHE A 204 -2.61 -3.45 -8.66
C PHE A 204 -1.46 -3.48 -9.68
N ALA A 205 -0.25 -3.11 -9.24
CA ALA A 205 0.94 -3.15 -10.09
C ALA A 205 1.33 -4.60 -10.44
N ASP A 206 1.25 -5.51 -9.47
CA ASP A 206 1.53 -6.93 -9.70
C ASP A 206 0.48 -7.57 -10.63
N LEU A 207 -0.79 -7.17 -10.52
CA LEU A 207 -1.84 -7.63 -11.42
C LEU A 207 -1.52 -7.27 -12.86
N ILE A 208 -1.11 -6.02 -13.11
CA ILE A 208 -0.76 -5.55 -14.44
C ILE A 208 0.50 -6.28 -14.93
N GLN A 209 1.55 -6.36 -14.10
CA GLN A 209 2.79 -7.04 -14.46
C GLN A 209 2.57 -8.51 -14.83
N ARG A 210 1.63 -9.20 -14.17
CA ARG A 210 1.28 -10.61 -14.44
C ARG A 210 0.24 -10.78 -15.55
N GLY A 211 -0.59 -9.76 -15.80
CA GLY A 211 -1.59 -9.76 -16.85
C GLY A 211 -1.03 -9.43 -18.24
N LEU A 212 0.20 -8.90 -18.32
CA LEU A 212 0.87 -8.73 -19.61
C LEU A 212 1.20 -10.10 -20.25
N PRO A 213 1.06 -10.23 -21.58
CA PRO A 213 1.14 -11.51 -22.32
C PRO A 213 2.50 -12.24 -22.25
N LEU A 214 3.49 -11.69 -21.54
CA LEU A 214 4.84 -12.24 -21.41
C LEU A 214 5.03 -13.13 -20.18
N ARG A 215 4.08 -13.15 -19.22
CA ARG A 215 4.13 -14.01 -18.02
C ARG A 215 2.77 -14.64 -17.71
N MET A 216 2.31 -15.56 -18.57
CA MET A 216 1.17 -16.43 -18.24
C MET A 216 1.55 -17.40 -17.11
N SER A 217 1.38 -16.97 -15.86
CA SER A 217 1.47 -17.84 -14.68
C SER A 217 0.06 -18.16 -14.17
N PRO A 218 -0.26 -19.43 -13.82
CA PRO A 218 -1.56 -19.86 -13.28
C PRO A 218 -1.96 -19.19 -11.95
N SER A 219 -1.08 -18.37 -11.35
CA SER A 219 -1.29 -17.64 -10.10
C SER A 219 -2.00 -16.28 -10.26
N GLY A 220 -2.48 -15.94 -11.46
CA GLY A 220 -3.16 -14.66 -11.76
C GLY A 220 -4.54 -14.51 -11.13
N GLU A 221 -5.22 -15.62 -10.82
CA GLU A 221 -6.59 -15.62 -10.28
C GLU A 221 -6.66 -14.98 -8.89
N VAL A 222 -5.74 -15.32 -7.99
CA VAL A 222 -5.72 -14.76 -6.62
C VAL A 222 -5.45 -13.26 -6.64
N THR A 223 -4.49 -12.81 -7.47
CA THR A 223 -4.19 -11.39 -7.62
C THR A 223 -5.41 -10.62 -8.16
N LEU A 224 -6.10 -11.16 -9.18
CA LEU A 224 -7.30 -10.54 -9.75
C LEU A 224 -8.40 -10.38 -8.70
N VAL A 225 -8.69 -11.44 -7.94
CA VAL A 225 -9.75 -11.42 -6.92
C VAL A 225 -9.40 -10.44 -5.79
N THR A 226 -8.14 -10.39 -5.34
CA THR A 226 -7.72 -9.40 -4.32
C THR A 226 -7.84 -7.96 -4.81
N VAL A 227 -7.49 -7.67 -6.07
CA VAL A 227 -7.65 -6.33 -6.65
C VAL A 227 -9.12 -5.96 -6.75
N ILE A 228 -9.97 -6.84 -7.28
CA ILE A 228 -11.43 -6.61 -7.35
C ILE A 228 -11.98 -6.34 -5.95
N SER A 229 -11.57 -7.14 -4.97
CA SER A 229 -12.01 -7.00 -3.59
C SER A 229 -11.56 -5.65 -2.97
N SER A 230 -10.34 -5.21 -3.25
CA SER A 230 -9.85 -3.89 -2.82
C SER A 230 -10.61 -2.73 -3.46
N VAL A 231 -10.96 -2.83 -4.75
CA VAL A 231 -11.79 -1.84 -5.43
C VAL A 231 -13.20 -1.83 -4.84
N ALA A 232 -13.78 -3.00 -4.55
CA ALA A 232 -15.08 -3.10 -3.86
C ALA A 232 -15.04 -2.46 -2.47
N GLY A 233 -13.94 -2.64 -1.72
CA GLY A 233 -13.70 -1.96 -0.45
C GLY A 233 -13.68 -0.44 -0.59
N ALA A 234 -12.97 0.07 -1.60
CA ALA A 234 -12.93 1.51 -1.88
C ALA A 234 -14.30 2.06 -2.28
N LEU A 235 -15.05 1.36 -3.13
CA LEU A 235 -16.41 1.71 -3.56
C LEU A 235 -17.38 1.77 -2.37
N THR A 236 -17.36 0.77 -1.50
CA THR A 236 -18.24 0.75 -0.31
C THR A 236 -17.91 1.88 0.67
N ALA A 237 -16.63 2.23 0.83
CA ALA A 237 -16.24 3.41 1.59
C ALA A 237 -16.76 4.71 0.98
N SER A 238 -16.68 4.85 -0.35
CA SER A 238 -17.17 6.02 -1.09
C SER A 238 -18.69 6.18 -0.96
N PHE A 239 -19.42 5.08 -1.15
CA PHE A 239 -20.88 5.03 -1.02
C PHE A 239 -21.32 5.45 0.38
N ARG A 240 -20.65 4.94 1.43
CA ARG A 240 -20.96 5.30 2.83
C ARG A 240 -20.67 6.77 3.14
N GLN A 241 -19.70 7.37 2.46
CA GLN A 241 -19.36 8.79 2.63
C GLN A 241 -20.24 9.73 1.78
N GLY A 242 -21.05 9.19 0.87
CA GLY A 242 -21.84 9.99 -0.07
C GLY A 242 -21.02 10.71 -1.14
N ASN A 243 -19.76 10.29 -1.35
CA ASN A 243 -18.83 10.92 -2.29
C ASN A 243 -18.86 10.30 -3.69
N LEU A 244 -19.66 9.26 -3.89
CA LEU A 244 -19.76 8.57 -5.17
C LEU A 244 -20.33 9.51 -6.23
N ARG A 245 -19.47 10.02 -7.11
CA ARG A 245 -19.82 10.93 -8.19
C ARG A 245 -19.17 10.41 -9.46
N LEU A 246 -19.98 9.87 -10.36
CA LEU A 246 -19.56 9.51 -11.70
C LEU A 246 -19.16 10.79 -12.45
N GLN A 247 -17.89 11.17 -12.33
CA GLN A 247 -17.32 12.29 -13.05
C GLN A 247 -16.85 11.76 -14.41
N LEU A 248 -17.71 11.93 -15.42
CA LEU A 248 -17.33 11.73 -16.82
C LEU A 248 -16.32 12.81 -17.23
N LEU A 249 -15.37 12.42 -18.10
CA LEU A 249 -14.40 13.35 -18.72
C LEU A 249 -15.15 14.58 -19.28
N THR A 250 -14.93 15.73 -18.65
CA THR A 250 -15.02 17.03 -19.31
C THR A 250 -13.61 17.54 -19.56
#